data_AF-A0A1B8Y483-F1
#
_entry.id   AF-A0A1B8Y483-F1
#
_cell.length_a   1.000
_cell.length_b   1.000
_cell.length_c   1.000
_cell.angle_alpha   90.00
_cell.angle_beta   90.00
_cell.angle_gamma   90.00
#
_symmetry.space_group_name_H-M   'P 1'
#
loop_
_entity.id
_entity.type
_entity.pdbx_description
1 polymer ?
#
loop_
_entity_poly.entity_id
_entity_poly.type
_entity_poly.pdbx_seq_one_letter_code
_entity_poly.pdbx_strand_id
1 'polypeptide(L)'
;MELEEFERDNSQNRLLSSPVPEICRTEDCCLGIDEAGRGPVLGPMVYGICYCPVARKKDLQDLKVADSKTLSEAERERLFEKLNSTSDYIGWALHILSPNIISTSMQQRAKYNLNALSHDTAIG
;
A
#
# COMPACT_ATOMS: atom_id res chain seq x y z
N MET A 1 2.44 -1.90 12.68
CA MET A 1 2.89 -2.45 11.37
C MET A 1 4.34 -2.85 11.55
N GLU A 2 4.73 -4.07 11.17
CA GLU A 2 6.12 -4.52 11.34
C GLU A 2 7.01 -3.90 10.25
N LEU A 3 7.48 -2.67 10.50
CA LEU A 3 8.43 -1.97 9.64
C LEU A 3 9.90 -2.18 10.07
N GLU A 4 10.13 -2.77 11.24
CA GLU A 4 11.45 -2.94 11.87
C GLU A 4 12.47 -3.60 10.93
N GLU A 5 12.04 -4.56 10.10
CA GLU A 5 12.93 -5.22 9.15
C GLU A 5 13.36 -4.29 8.01
N PHE A 6 12.45 -3.46 7.50
CA PHE A 6 12.78 -2.47 6.47
C PHE A 6 13.63 -1.34 7.03
N GLU A 7 13.40 -0.94 8.28
CA GLU A 7 14.23 0.06 8.97
C GLU A 7 15.65 -0.46 9.24
N ARG A 8 15.79 -1.77 9.49
CA ARG A 8 17.10 -2.43 9.64
C ARG A 8 17.86 -2.56 8.33
N ASP A 9 17.17 -2.89 7.24
CA ASP A 9 17.75 -2.98 5.90
C ASP A 9 16.76 -2.48 4.84
N ASN A 10 16.98 -1.26 4.37
CA ASN A 10 16.19 -0.63 3.32
C ASN A 10 16.86 -0.72 1.94
N SER A 11 17.85 -1.61 1.74
CA SER A 11 18.56 -1.73 0.46
C SER A 11 17.73 -2.35 -0.66
N GLN A 12 16.68 -3.09 -0.28
CA GLN A 12 15.76 -3.81 -1.16
C GLN A 12 14.31 -3.36 -0.95
N ASN A 13 13.46 -3.69 -1.91
CA ASN A 13 12.02 -3.51 -1.76
C ASN A 13 11.45 -4.46 -0.69
N ARG A 14 10.32 -4.08 -0.10
CA ARG A 14 9.61 -4.92 0.88
C ARG A 14 8.13 -5.04 0.52
N LEU A 15 7.61 -6.26 0.58
CA LEU A 15 6.18 -6.53 0.48
C LEU A 15 5.64 -6.87 1.87
N LEU A 16 4.59 -6.17 2.29
CA LEU A 16 3.84 -6.44 3.52
C LEU A 16 2.39 -6.69 3.17
N SER A 17 1.71 -7.62 3.82
CA SER A 17 0.31 -7.91 3.53
C SER A 17 -0.43 -8.46 4.73
N SER A 18 -1.74 -8.20 4.79
CA SER A 18 -2.62 -8.92 5.70
C SER A 18 -2.81 -10.38 5.24
N PRO A 19 -3.26 -11.28 6.12
CA PRO A 19 -3.90 -12.51 5.69
C PRO A 19 -5.05 -12.22 4.72
N VAL A 20 -5.25 -13.10 3.73
CA VAL A 20 -6.37 -12.98 2.78
C VAL A 20 -7.64 -13.49 3.47
N PRO A 21 -8.70 -12.66 3.59
CA PRO A 21 -9.96 -13.10 4.17
C PRO A 21 -10.62 -14.17 3.30
N GLU A 22 -11.19 -15.22 3.90
CA GLU A 22 -11.75 -16.35 3.15
C GLU A 22 -12.90 -15.94 2.22
N ILE A 23 -13.72 -14.96 2.63
CA ILE A 23 -14.80 -14.42 1.80
C ILE A 23 -14.26 -13.81 0.49
N CYS A 24 -13.07 -13.19 0.52
CA CYS A 24 -12.44 -12.59 -0.66
C CYS A 24 -11.91 -13.62 -1.66
N ARG A 25 -11.85 -14.90 -1.30
CA ARG A 25 -11.44 -15.99 -2.22
C ARG A 25 -12.60 -16.49 -3.06
N THR A 26 -13.84 -16.23 -2.64
CA THR A 26 -15.05 -16.81 -3.24
C THR A 26 -16.00 -15.77 -3.80
N GLU A 27 -16.02 -14.56 -3.23
CA GLU A 27 -16.85 -13.46 -3.70
C GLU A 27 -16.08 -12.46 -4.57
N ASP A 28 -16.80 -11.82 -5.49
CA ASP A 28 -16.26 -10.71 -6.28
C ASP A 28 -15.82 -9.56 -5.36
N CYS A 29 -14.58 -9.12 -5.55
CA CYS A 29 -13.98 -8.05 -4.74
C CYS A 29 -13.82 -6.76 -5.54
N CYS A 30 -13.87 -5.63 -4.85
CA CYS A 30 -13.34 -4.36 -5.35
C CYS A 30 -12.00 -4.07 -4.71
N LEU A 31 -11.06 -3.53 -5.49
CA LEU A 31 -9.70 -3.22 -5.07
C LEU A 31 -9.39 -1.74 -5.36
N GLY A 32 -8.84 -1.05 -4.38
CA GLY A 32 -8.27 0.29 -4.51
C GLY A 32 -6.75 0.24 -4.43
N ILE A 33 -6.08 1.08 -5.22
CA ILE A 33 -4.62 1.24 -5.26
C ILE A 33 -4.32 2.72 -5.04
N ASP A 34 -3.34 3.02 -4.20
CA ASP A 34 -2.82 4.39 -4.01
C ASP A 34 -1.32 4.35 -3.69
N GLU A 35 -0.65 5.48 -3.85
CA GLU A 35 0.77 5.63 -3.53
C GLU A 35 1.09 6.83 -2.61
N ALA A 36 2.18 6.70 -1.86
CA ALA A 36 2.74 7.77 -1.05
C ALA A 36 4.26 7.87 -1.26
N GLY A 37 4.84 9.05 -1.09
CA GLY A 37 6.30 9.24 -1.18
C GLY A 37 6.87 9.37 -2.59
N ARG A 38 6.04 9.70 -3.59
CA ARG A 38 6.49 9.89 -4.98
C ARG A 38 7.33 11.16 -5.22
N GLY A 39 6.99 12.25 -4.53
CA GLY A 39 7.61 13.58 -4.72
C GLY A 39 8.90 13.86 -3.92
N PRO A 40 9.08 13.35 -2.70
CA PRO A 40 10.29 13.56 -1.91
C PRO A 40 11.57 13.10 -2.61
N VAL A 41 12.67 13.81 -2.35
CA VAL A 41 14.02 13.43 -2.82
C VAL A 41 14.64 12.32 -1.96
N LEU A 42 14.22 12.26 -0.68
CA LEU A 42 14.69 11.29 0.29
C LEU A 42 13.53 10.42 0.75
N GLY A 43 13.85 9.17 1.09
CA GLY A 43 12.89 8.20 1.59
C GLY A 43 12.28 7.31 0.50
N PRO A 44 11.56 6.26 0.93
CA PRO A 44 10.97 5.29 0.02
C PRO A 44 9.73 5.85 -0.68
N MET A 45 9.34 5.18 -1.76
CA MET A 45 8.01 5.31 -2.36
C MET A 45 7.19 4.07 -1.97
N VAL A 46 5.98 4.26 -1.47
CA VAL A 46 5.14 3.16 -0.97
C VAL A 46 3.88 3.06 -1.81
N TYR A 47 3.63 1.88 -2.36
CA TYR A 47 2.36 1.51 -2.97
C TYR A 47 1.52 0.74 -1.97
N GLY A 48 0.22 1.01 -1.92
CA GLY A 48 -0.71 0.30 -1.07
C GLY A 48 -1.96 -0.11 -1.83
N ILE A 49 -2.43 -1.32 -1.54
CA ILE A 49 -3.72 -1.82 -2.00
C ILE A 49 -4.62 -2.14 -0.81
N CYS A 50 -5.93 -1.95 -1.01
CA CYS A 50 -6.96 -2.37 -0.08
C CYS A 50 -8.11 -2.97 -0.88
N TYR A 51 -8.63 -4.11 -0.43
CA TYR A 51 -9.71 -4.82 -1.11
C TYR A 51 -10.72 -5.41 -0.15
N CYS A 52 -11.97 -5.53 -0.61
CA CYS A 52 -13.06 -6.15 0.12
C CYS A 52 -14.14 -6.67 -0.87
N PRO A 53 -15.03 -7.58 -0.44
CA PRO A 53 -16.14 -8.04 -1.27
C PRO A 53 -17.06 -6.89 -1.69
N VAL A 54 -17.53 -6.90 -2.94
CA VAL A 54 -18.39 -5.83 -3.49
C VAL A 54 -19.67 -5.69 -2.66
N ALA A 55 -20.21 -6.79 -2.15
CA ALA A 55 -21.40 -6.79 -1.28
C ALA A 55 -21.18 -6.01 0.04
N ARG A 56 -19.93 -5.91 0.51
CA ARG A 56 -19.53 -5.30 1.79
C ARG A 56 -18.97 -3.89 1.60
N LYS A 57 -19.02 -3.33 0.38
CA LYS A 57 -18.51 -2.00 0.06
C LYS A 57 -19.14 -0.89 0.91
N LYS A 58 -20.41 -1.04 1.29
CA LYS A 58 -21.13 -0.05 2.11
C LYS A 58 -20.58 0.00 3.54
N ASP A 59 -20.27 -1.16 4.11
CA ASP A 59 -19.65 -1.27 5.43
C ASP A 59 -18.30 -0.54 5.47
N LEU A 60 -17.50 -0.67 4.41
CA LEU A 60 -16.25 0.08 4.25
C LEU A 60 -16.47 1.60 4.21
N GLN A 61 -17.53 2.08 3.54
CA GLN A 61 -17.88 3.50 3.52
C GLN A 61 -18.30 4.01 4.91
N ASP A 62 -19.03 3.19 5.65
CA ASP A 62 -19.47 3.49 7.02
C ASP A 62 -18.31 3.53 8.02
N LEU A 63 -17.17 2.89 7.69
CA LEU A 63 -15.94 3.03 8.49
C LEU A 63 -15.36 4.46 8.46
N LYS A 64 -15.83 5.34 7.54
CA LYS A 64 -15.42 6.74 7.36
C LYS A 64 -13.91 6.91 7.14
N VAL A 65 -13.32 6.00 6.37
CA VAL A 65 -11.93 6.12 5.90
C VAL A 65 -11.90 7.10 4.72
N ALA A 66 -12.04 8.40 4.98
CA ALA A 66 -12.08 9.44 3.95
C ALA A 66 -10.85 10.36 3.98
N ASP A 67 -10.49 10.85 2.78
CA ASP A 67 -9.33 11.64 2.34
C ASP A 67 -8.24 11.93 3.39
N SER A 68 -7.10 11.24 3.25
CA SER A 68 -5.96 11.28 4.16
C SER A 68 -5.31 12.67 4.28
N LYS A 69 -5.60 13.59 3.36
CA LYS A 69 -4.93 14.90 3.23
C LYS A 69 -5.23 15.88 4.37
N THR A 70 -6.30 15.67 5.13
CA THR A 70 -6.63 16.50 6.30
C THR A 70 -6.40 15.78 7.63
N LEU A 71 -5.95 14.53 7.61
CA LEU A 71 -5.76 13.71 8.80
C LEU A 71 -4.34 13.85 9.35
N SER A 72 -4.24 13.95 10.68
CA SER A 72 -2.99 13.81 11.41
C SER A 72 -2.44 12.37 11.33
N GLU A 73 -1.16 12.21 11.63
CA GLU A 73 -0.50 10.90 11.68
C GLU A 73 -1.23 9.93 12.63
N ALA A 74 -1.54 10.38 13.85
CA ALA A 74 -2.29 9.59 14.84
C ALA A 74 -3.69 9.19 14.35
N GLU A 75 -4.39 10.05 13.60
CA GLU A 75 -5.69 9.69 13.03
C GLU A 75 -5.56 8.64 11.93
N ARG A 76 -4.51 8.70 11.10
CA ARG A 76 -4.24 7.70 10.07
C ARG A 76 -3.91 6.35 10.69
N GLU A 77 -3.09 6.31 11.73
CA GLU A 77 -2.78 5.08 12.48
C GLU A 77 -4.05 4.46 13.06
N ARG A 78 -4.88 5.26 13.73
CA ARG A 78 -6.16 4.80 14.28
C ARG A 78 -7.10 4.23 13.21
N LEU A 79 -7.19 4.86 12.05
CA LEU A 79 -8.00 4.36 10.93
C LEU A 79 -7.44 3.06 10.37
N PHE A 80 -6.11 2.96 10.25
CA PHE A 80 -5.45 1.74 9.82
C PHE A 80 -5.67 0.60 10.82
N GLU A 81 -5.57 0.84 12.13
CA GLU A 81 -5.90 -0.15 13.16
C GLU A 81 -7.35 -0.63 13.04
N LYS A 82 -8.29 0.28 12.78
CA LYS A 82 -9.70 -0.06 12.55
C LYS A 82 -9.86 -0.97 11.32
N LEU A 83 -9.21 -0.63 10.20
CA LEU A 83 -9.17 -1.47 9.00
C LEU A 83 -8.57 -2.84 9.29
N ASN A 84 -7.44 -2.88 9.98
CA ASN A 84 -6.72 -4.11 10.31
C ASN A 84 -7.49 -5.00 11.30
N SER A 85 -8.27 -4.40 12.21
CA SER A 85 -9.20 -5.12 13.10
C SER A 85 -10.40 -5.70 12.35
N THR A 86 -10.68 -5.20 11.14
CA THR A 86 -11.78 -5.64 10.28
C THR A 86 -11.29 -6.68 9.24
N SER A 87 -10.39 -7.56 9.67
CA SER A 87 -9.70 -8.54 8.83
C SER A 87 -10.59 -9.70 8.36
N ASP A 88 -11.83 -9.79 8.82
CA ASP A 88 -12.79 -10.81 8.38
C ASP A 88 -13.21 -10.64 6.91
N TYR A 89 -13.05 -9.44 6.35
CA TYR A 89 -13.41 -9.16 4.95
C TYR A 89 -12.60 -8.06 4.27
N ILE A 90 -11.75 -7.34 5.00
CA ILE A 90 -10.84 -6.35 4.43
C ILE A 90 -9.45 -6.97 4.39
N GLY A 91 -8.85 -6.95 3.21
CA GLY A 91 -7.44 -7.28 3.03
C GLY A 91 -6.64 -6.10 2.49
N TRP A 92 -5.35 -6.06 2.79
CA TRP A 92 -4.44 -5.03 2.30
C TRP A 92 -3.07 -5.61 1.99
N ALA A 93 -2.34 -4.94 1.10
CA ALA A 93 -0.92 -5.19 0.88
C ALA A 93 -0.19 -3.88 0.56
N LEU A 94 1.08 -3.81 0.91
CA LEU A 94 1.95 -2.66 0.72
C LEU A 94 3.23 -3.12 0.04
N HIS A 95 3.67 -2.38 -0.98
CA HIS A 95 4.95 -2.54 -1.63
C HIS A 95 5.80 -1.29 -1.37
N ILE A 96 6.80 -1.43 -0.51
CA ILE A 96 7.75 -0.38 -0.15
C ILE A 96 8.92 -0.46 -1.13
N LEU A 97 9.05 0.56 -1.99
CA LEU A 97 10.17 0.72 -2.90
C LEU A 97 11.33 1.42 -2.21
N SER A 98 12.47 0.75 -2.18
CA SER A 98 13.69 1.33 -1.62
C SER A 98 14.16 2.56 -2.44
N PRO A 99 14.67 3.62 -1.79
CA PRO A 99 15.35 4.72 -2.48
C PRO A 99 16.49 4.24 -3.39
N ASN A 100 17.17 3.15 -3.00
CA ASN A 100 18.23 2.52 -3.77
C ASN A 100 17.68 1.90 -5.07
N ILE A 101 16.55 1.20 -5.00
CA ILE A 101 15.90 0.63 -6.17
C ILE A 101 15.36 1.72 -7.10
N ILE A 102 14.74 2.78 -6.56
CA ILE A 102 14.29 3.93 -7.36
C ILE A 102 15.47 4.54 -8.12
N SER A 103 16.58 4.79 -7.42
CA SER A 103 17.78 5.39 -8.00
C SER A 103 18.42 4.51 -9.08
N THR A 104 18.68 3.24 -8.76
CA THR A 104 19.34 2.30 -9.68
C THR A 104 18.48 2.00 -10.91
N SER A 105 17.16 1.89 -10.74
CA SER A 105 16.19 1.70 -11.83
C SER A 105 16.19 2.87 -12.81
N MET A 106 16.20 4.11 -12.29
CA MET A 106 16.18 5.31 -13.15
C MET A 106 17.52 5.63 -13.81
N GLN A 107 18.64 5.14 -13.25
CA GLN A 107 20.00 5.38 -13.73
C GLN A 107 20.56 4.23 -14.60
N GLN A 108 19.76 3.21 -14.91
CA GLN A 108 20.20 2.11 -15.75
C GLN A 108 20.41 2.54 -17.22
N ARG A 109 21.14 1.72 -17.99
CA ARG A 109 21.46 2.01 -19.40
C ARG A 109 20.21 2.16 -20.28
N ALA A 110 19.21 1.31 -20.06
CA ALA A 110 17.94 1.38 -20.77
C ALA A 110 16.98 2.31 -20.02
N LYS A 111 16.42 3.31 -20.71
CA LYS A 111 15.57 4.30 -20.05
C LYS A 111 14.37 3.65 -19.36
N TYR A 112 14.30 3.80 -18.03
CA TYR A 112 13.16 3.37 -17.22
C TYR A 112 12.85 4.49 -16.25
N ASN A 113 11.76 5.20 -16.53
CA ASN A 113 11.40 6.41 -15.82
C ASN A 113 10.50 6.08 -14.63
N LEU A 114 10.29 7.08 -13.76
CA LEU A 114 9.47 6.91 -12.56
C LEU A 114 8.02 6.48 -12.88
N ASN A 115 7.44 6.91 -14.00
CA ASN A 115 6.08 6.49 -14.39
C ASN A 115 6.02 4.98 -14.71
N ALA A 116 7.03 4.47 -15.41
CA ALA A 116 7.13 3.05 -15.73
C ALA A 116 7.34 2.23 -14.45
N LEU A 117 8.26 2.66 -13.58
CA LEU A 117 8.46 2.05 -12.26
C LEU A 117 7.19 2.04 -11.40
N SER A 118 6.49 3.17 -11.35
CA SER A 118 5.21 3.31 -10.66
C SER A 118 4.15 2.33 -11.19
N HIS A 119 4.02 2.24 -12.51
CA HIS A 119 3.03 1.36 -13.14
C HIS A 119 3.35 -0.13 -12.90
N ASP A 120 4.61 -0.51 -13.05
CA ASP A 120 5.03 -1.91 -12.86
C ASP A 120 4.91 -2.32 -11.39
N THR A 121 5.15 -1.40 -10.45
CA THR A 121 4.93 -1.64 -9.01
C THR A 121 3.46 -1.78 -8.65
N ALA A 122 2.55 -1.10 -9.38
CA ALA A 122 1.12 -1.25 -9.16
C ALA A 122 0.55 -2.59 -9.68
N ILE A 123 1.25 -3.23 -10.63
CA ILE A 123 0.82 -4.49 -11.26
C ILE A 123 1.47 -5.71 -10.61
N GLY A 124 2.75 -5.62 -10.22
CA GLY A 124 3.57 -6.73 -9.74
C GLY A 124 3.74 -6.78 -8.23
#